data_AF-A0A183VEQ0-F1
#
_entry.id   AF-A0A183VEQ0-F1
#
_cell.length_a   1.000
_cell.length_b   1.000
_cell.length_c   1.000
_cell.angle_alpha   90.00
_cell.angle_beta   90.00
_cell.angle_gamma   90.00
#
_symmetry.space_group_name_H-M   'P 1'
#
loop_
_entity.id
_entity.type
_entity.pdbx_description
1 polymer ?
#
loop_
_entity_poly.entity_id
_entity_poly.type
_entity_poly.pdbx_seq_one_letter_code
_entity_poly.pdbx_strand_id
1 'polypeptide(L)'
;GHDDPERIFNEDDWTNVNSKLVPNYSKSKTLAEKAAWDFVRDTPGETFLKNSLELICIFIYEITGALMRRFLNNEMPAVPYVEIGMVDVRDVVSAHIKSLRESRSDGERILVTAQPSISFMEIANVLRKEFGPQGYYLPRFQVPYAVLWLYSFFDREARELLVRVGHQVHFDTTKAETLLGMKFMDPKQSLIEMAYDVIERGMAPKRRGYHGRPPSSTDAH
;
A
#
# COMPACT_ATOMS: atom_id res chain seq x y z
N GLY A 1 15.96 2.37 3.01
CA GLY A 1 16.84 2.81 4.13
C GLY A 1 17.65 1.66 4.72
N HIS A 2 17.53 0.47 4.14
CA HIS A 2 18.35 -0.71 4.37
C HIS A 2 19.03 -1.01 3.04
N ASP A 3 20.27 -1.50 3.09
CA ASP A 3 21.13 -1.62 1.89
C ASP A 3 20.90 -2.93 1.12
N ASP A 4 20.21 -3.90 1.74
CA ASP A 4 19.91 -5.20 1.15
C ASP A 4 18.58 -5.16 0.35
N PRO A 5 18.62 -5.31 -0.98
CA PRO A 5 17.43 -5.28 -1.84
C PRO A 5 16.59 -6.56 -1.82
N GLU A 6 17.12 -7.68 -1.31
CA GLU A 6 16.39 -8.97 -1.22
C GLU A 6 15.87 -9.24 0.20
N ARG A 7 16.11 -8.32 1.13
CA ARG A 7 15.66 -8.45 2.52
C ARG A 7 14.14 -8.61 2.58
N ILE A 8 13.72 -9.65 3.29
CA ILE A 8 12.34 -9.84 3.70
C ILE A 8 12.12 -9.01 4.98
N PHE A 9 11.17 -8.09 4.93
CA PHE A 9 10.84 -7.22 6.05
C PHE A 9 9.78 -7.85 6.95
N ASN A 10 10.02 -7.83 8.26
CA ASN A 10 9.09 -8.30 9.29
C ASN A 10 8.86 -7.24 10.37
N GLU A 11 8.21 -7.62 11.47
CA GLU A 11 7.85 -6.70 12.56
C GLU A 11 9.02 -6.28 13.47
N ASP A 12 10.22 -6.80 13.25
CA ASP A 12 11.43 -6.35 13.94
C ASP A 12 12.16 -5.25 13.14
N ASP A 13 11.86 -5.10 11.85
CA ASP A 13 12.54 -4.16 10.99
C ASP A 13 12.02 -2.73 11.16
N TRP A 14 12.87 -1.85 11.65
CA TRP A 14 12.56 -0.42 11.75
C TRP A 14 13.20 0.38 10.62
N THR A 15 12.51 1.42 10.14
CA THR A 15 13.10 2.36 9.19
C THR A 15 14.28 3.10 9.83
N ASN A 16 15.42 3.12 9.15
CA ASN A 16 16.56 3.97 9.52
C ASN A 16 16.24 5.46 9.21
N VAL A 17 15.68 6.16 10.20
CA VAL A 17 15.27 7.59 10.07
C VAL A 17 16.42 8.56 9.77
N ASN A 18 17.66 8.16 10.08
CA ASN A 18 18.86 8.97 9.81
C ASN A 18 19.34 8.85 8.37
N SER A 19 18.86 7.85 7.62
CA SER A 19 19.19 7.69 6.21
C SER A 19 18.63 8.86 5.38
N LYS A 20 19.47 9.41 4.49
CA LYS A 20 19.05 10.43 3.51
C LYS A 20 18.15 9.87 2.42
N LEU A 21 18.12 8.54 2.26
CA LEU A 21 17.33 7.84 1.25
C LEU A 21 15.88 7.59 1.68
N VAL A 22 15.54 7.87 2.94
CA VAL A 22 14.17 7.68 3.45
C VAL A 22 13.37 8.97 3.23
N PRO A 23 12.22 8.91 2.53
CA PRO A 23 11.34 10.06 2.36
C PRO A 23 10.82 10.61 3.69
N ASN A 24 10.54 11.92 3.73
CA ASN A 24 10.06 12.60 4.95
C ASN A 24 8.77 11.99 5.51
N TYR A 25 7.88 11.53 4.62
CA TYR A 25 6.65 10.86 5.03
C TYR A 25 6.93 9.57 5.82
N SER A 26 7.79 8.69 5.28
CA SER A 26 8.21 7.45 5.95
C SER A 26 8.91 7.71 7.28
N LYS A 27 9.75 8.77 7.36
CA LYS A 27 10.37 9.20 8.61
C LYS A 27 9.33 9.63 9.64
N SER A 28 8.39 10.49 9.24
CA SER A 28 7.32 10.98 10.12
C SER A 28 6.49 9.82 10.70
N LYS A 29 6.09 8.86 9.85
CA LYS A 29 5.34 7.67 10.29
C LYS A 29 6.14 6.81 11.25
N THR A 30 7.43 6.57 10.97
CA THR A 30 8.30 5.79 11.86
C THR A 30 8.48 6.46 13.23
N LEU A 31 8.66 7.79 13.25
CA LEU A 31 8.82 8.53 14.50
C LEU A 31 7.53 8.57 15.32
N ALA A 32 6.38 8.74 14.67
CA ALA A 32 5.08 8.67 15.33
C ALA A 32 4.84 7.28 15.94
N GLU A 33 5.20 6.22 15.22
CA GLU A 33 5.12 4.84 15.71
C GLU A 33 6.01 4.62 16.93
N LYS A 34 7.28 5.03 16.88
CA LYS A 34 8.20 4.94 18.03
C LYS A 34 7.67 5.69 19.24
N ALA A 35 7.19 6.92 19.05
CA ALA A 35 6.63 7.71 20.14
C ALA A 35 5.40 7.03 20.79
N ALA A 36 4.58 6.35 19.99
CA ALA A 36 3.43 5.60 20.49
C ALA A 36 3.86 4.37 21.30
N TRP A 37 4.86 3.63 20.84
CA TRP A 37 5.43 2.50 21.59
C TRP A 37 6.14 2.93 22.87
N ASP A 38 6.84 4.07 22.84
CA ASP A 38 7.47 4.67 24.02
C ASP A 38 6.40 5.01 25.07
N PHE A 39 5.29 5.62 24.65
CA PHE A 39 4.17 5.94 25.53
C PHE A 39 3.53 4.70 26.19
N VAL A 40 3.35 3.59 25.44
CA VAL A 40 2.83 2.32 25.99
C VAL A 40 3.78 1.72 27.00
N ARG A 41 5.08 1.73 26.72
CA ARG A 41 6.10 1.20 27.61
C ARG A 41 6.14 1.99 28.93
N ASP A 42 5.96 3.30 28.85
CA ASP A 42 6.03 4.20 30.00
C ASP A 42 4.70 4.27 30.78
N THR A 43 3.61 3.67 30.27
CA THR A 43 2.27 3.62 30.91
C THR A 43 1.82 2.18 31.22
N PRO A 44 2.46 1.48 32.18
CA PRO A 44 2.12 0.10 32.51
C PRO A 44 0.74 -0.02 33.19
N GLY A 45 -0.10 -0.95 32.71
CA GLY A 45 -1.35 -1.34 33.37
C GLY A 45 -2.65 -0.96 32.64
N GLU A 46 -2.59 -0.16 31.58
CA GLU A 46 -3.77 0.14 30.77
C GLU A 46 -3.86 -0.80 29.55
N THR A 47 -4.57 -1.91 29.71
CA THR A 47 -4.81 -2.91 28.65
C THR A 47 -5.42 -2.28 27.39
N PHE A 48 -6.24 -1.23 27.55
CA PHE A 48 -6.84 -0.50 26.43
C PHE A 48 -5.81 0.24 25.55
N LEU A 49 -4.74 0.78 26.15
CA LEU A 49 -3.65 1.43 25.41
C LEU A 49 -2.80 0.41 24.66
N LYS A 50 -2.60 -0.78 25.22
CA LYS A 50 -1.93 -1.88 24.53
C LYS A 50 -2.74 -2.29 23.30
N ASN A 51 -4.03 -2.55 23.47
CA ASN A 51 -4.88 -3.10 22.41
C ASN A 51 -5.22 -2.07 21.31
N SER A 52 -5.25 -0.78 21.64
CA SER A 52 -5.49 0.30 20.66
C SER A 52 -4.25 0.66 19.82
N LEU A 53 -3.05 0.20 20.21
CA LEU A 53 -1.78 0.46 19.52
C LEU A 53 -1.22 -0.74 18.74
N GLU A 54 -1.88 -1.90 18.84
CA GLU A 54 -1.50 -3.16 18.17
C GLU A 54 -1.44 -3.09 16.64
N LEU A 55 -2.08 -2.08 16.03
CA LEU A 55 -2.12 -1.94 14.60
C LEU A 55 -1.69 -0.53 14.16
N ILE A 56 -0.45 -0.18 14.45
CA ILE A 56 0.24 0.74 13.54
C ILE A 56 0.55 -0.08 12.30
N CYS A 57 -0.42 -0.13 11.39
CA CYS A 57 -0.17 -0.52 10.01
C CYS A 57 1.06 0.25 9.56
N ILE A 58 2.15 -0.47 9.34
CA ILE A 58 3.27 0.06 8.59
C ILE A 58 2.69 0.27 7.19
N PHE A 59 2.22 1.50 6.95
CA PHE A 59 1.63 1.86 5.68
C PHE A 59 2.74 1.97 4.67
N ILE A 60 3.00 0.86 4.01
CA ILE A 60 3.95 0.77 2.91
C ILE A 60 3.18 1.16 1.67
N TYR A 61 2.92 2.47 1.55
CA TYR A 61 2.33 3.10 0.38
C TYR A 61 0.90 2.61 0.06
N GLU A 62 -0.10 3.27 0.64
CA GLU A 62 -1.47 3.10 0.17
C GLU A 62 -1.56 3.57 -1.29
N ILE A 63 -2.16 2.76 -2.16
CA ILE A 63 -2.63 3.28 -3.44
C ILE A 63 -3.74 4.25 -3.09
N THR A 64 -3.42 5.54 -3.16
CA THR A 64 -4.38 6.60 -2.87
C THR A 64 -5.32 6.81 -4.04
N GLY A 65 -6.51 7.35 -3.78
CA GLY A 65 -7.43 7.76 -4.84
C GLY A 65 -6.77 8.66 -5.89
N ALA A 66 -5.80 9.48 -5.47
CA ALA A 66 -4.99 10.30 -6.36
C ALA A 66 -4.10 9.47 -7.30
N LEU A 67 -3.40 8.45 -6.79
CA LEU A 67 -2.61 7.56 -7.65
C LEU A 67 -3.51 6.79 -8.64
N MET A 68 -4.63 6.25 -8.16
CA MET A 68 -5.60 5.55 -9.00
C MET A 68 -6.16 6.47 -10.11
N ARG A 69 -6.49 7.72 -9.77
CA ARG A 69 -6.88 8.74 -10.75
C ARG A 69 -5.81 8.95 -11.81
N ARG A 70 -4.53 9.01 -11.44
CA ARG A 70 -3.42 9.20 -12.41
C ARG A 70 -3.35 8.07 -13.43
N PHE A 71 -3.57 6.82 -12.99
CA PHE A 71 -3.68 5.67 -13.90
C PHE A 71 -4.87 5.82 -14.86
N LEU A 72 -6.05 6.16 -14.35
CA LEU A 72 -7.29 6.24 -15.15
C LEU A 72 -7.37 7.48 -16.07
N ASN A 73 -6.69 8.57 -15.70
CA ASN A 73 -6.72 9.83 -16.44
C ASN A 73 -5.58 9.98 -17.46
N ASN A 74 -4.80 8.91 -17.70
CA ASN A 74 -3.65 8.92 -18.62
C ASN A 74 -2.59 9.98 -18.25
N GLU A 75 -2.44 10.27 -16.96
CA GLU A 75 -1.42 11.19 -16.43
C GLU A 75 -0.06 10.48 -16.25
N MET A 76 -0.03 9.15 -16.41
CA MET A 76 1.15 8.32 -16.36
C MET A 76 1.30 7.54 -17.67
N PRO A 77 1.96 8.09 -18.69
CA PRO A 77 2.14 7.41 -19.98
C PRO A 77 3.02 6.15 -19.87
N ALA A 78 3.89 6.12 -18.86
CA ALA A 78 4.71 4.98 -18.48
C ALA A 78 4.86 4.94 -16.96
N VAL A 79 5.15 3.77 -16.41
CA VAL A 79 5.27 3.55 -14.95
C VAL A 79 6.72 3.30 -14.53
N PRO A 80 7.14 3.70 -13.32
CA PRO A 80 8.46 3.35 -12.82
C PRO A 80 8.53 1.85 -12.47
N TYR A 81 9.74 1.28 -12.47
CA TYR A 81 9.96 -0.08 -11.95
C TYR A 81 10.04 -0.04 -10.42
N VAL A 82 8.87 -0.05 -9.78
CA VAL A 82 8.70 0.02 -8.32
C VAL A 82 7.64 -0.98 -7.88
N GLU A 83 7.91 -1.66 -6.77
CA GLU A 83 6.97 -2.51 -6.04
C GLU A 83 6.51 -1.86 -4.74
N ILE A 84 5.27 -2.14 -4.37
CA ILE A 84 4.64 -1.65 -3.15
C ILE A 84 3.94 -2.79 -2.42
N GLY A 85 3.97 -2.76 -1.09
CA GLY A 85 3.00 -3.50 -0.29
C GLY A 85 1.61 -2.93 -0.56
N MET A 86 0.60 -3.79 -0.55
CA MET A 86 -0.78 -3.35 -0.75
C MET A 86 -1.66 -4.06 0.26
N VAL A 87 -2.60 -3.32 0.83
CA VAL A 87 -3.57 -3.85 1.80
C VAL A 87 -4.93 -3.26 1.52
N ASP A 88 -5.99 -4.07 1.61
CA ASP A 88 -7.36 -3.59 1.56
C ASP A 88 -7.75 -2.98 2.92
N VAL A 89 -8.49 -1.88 2.91
CA VAL A 89 -8.95 -1.25 4.15
C VAL A 89 -9.81 -2.20 5.00
N ARG A 90 -10.53 -3.15 4.39
CA ARG A 90 -11.30 -4.18 5.09
C ARG A 90 -10.40 -5.13 5.86
N ASP A 91 -9.23 -5.49 5.31
CA ASP A 91 -8.24 -6.30 6.03
C ASP A 91 -7.64 -5.52 7.19
N VAL A 92 -7.36 -4.23 7.00
CA VAL A 92 -6.90 -3.36 8.08
C VAL A 92 -7.93 -3.31 9.21
N VAL A 93 -9.21 -3.08 8.90
CA VAL A 93 -10.29 -3.06 9.90
C VAL A 93 -10.44 -4.43 10.58
N SER A 94 -10.38 -5.52 9.81
CA SER A 94 -10.45 -6.88 10.33
C SER A 94 -9.32 -7.15 11.32
N ALA A 95 -8.09 -6.76 10.97
CA ALA A 95 -6.93 -6.90 11.84
C ALA A 95 -7.11 -6.10 13.14
N HIS A 96 -7.57 -4.85 13.08
CA HIS A 96 -7.87 -4.05 14.28
C HIS A 96 -8.94 -4.72 15.17
N ILE A 97 -10.05 -5.18 14.59
CA ILE A 97 -11.13 -5.82 15.38
C ILE A 97 -10.64 -7.11 16.03
N LYS A 98 -9.80 -7.88 15.34
CA LYS A 98 -9.28 -9.14 15.83
C LYS A 98 -8.23 -8.93 16.91
N SER A 99 -7.34 -7.95 16.76
CA SER A 99 -6.31 -7.66 17.77
C SER A 99 -6.97 -7.28 19.10
N LEU A 100 -7.99 -6.42 19.06
CA LEU A 100 -8.79 -6.05 20.23
C LEU A 100 -9.45 -7.23 20.97
N ARG A 101 -9.56 -8.41 20.34
CA ARG A 101 -10.21 -9.61 20.89
C ARG A 101 -9.23 -10.74 21.22
N GLU A 102 -7.97 -10.64 20.79
CA GLU A 102 -6.98 -11.69 20.89
C GLU A 102 -5.87 -11.26 21.82
N SER A 103 -5.91 -11.69 23.08
CA SER A 103 -4.89 -11.30 24.07
C SER A 103 -3.45 -11.72 23.70
N ARG A 104 -3.27 -12.65 22.75
CA ARG A 104 -1.95 -13.02 22.25
C ARG A 104 -1.31 -11.95 21.35
N SER A 105 -2.07 -10.97 20.86
CA SER A 105 -1.51 -9.81 20.16
C SER A 105 -1.06 -8.68 21.09
N ASP A 106 -1.38 -8.76 22.40
CA ASP A 106 -1.08 -7.68 23.34
C ASP A 106 0.42 -7.36 23.36
N GLY A 107 0.77 -6.13 22.95
CA GLY A 107 2.15 -5.65 22.92
C GLY A 107 2.97 -6.13 21.71
N GLU A 108 2.35 -6.84 20.77
CA GLU A 108 2.96 -7.19 19.50
C GLU A 108 2.79 -6.08 18.48
N ARG A 109 3.86 -5.80 17.73
CA ARG A 109 3.77 -5.08 16.45
C ARG A 109 3.42 -6.11 15.38
N ILE A 110 2.41 -5.83 14.57
CA ILE A 110 1.88 -6.77 13.56
C ILE A 110 1.87 -6.11 12.18
N LEU A 111 2.54 -6.73 11.20
CA LEU A 111 2.55 -6.25 9.83
C LEU A 111 1.29 -6.71 9.09
N VAL A 112 0.55 -5.75 8.53
CA VAL A 112 -0.71 -6.01 7.82
C VAL A 112 -0.58 -5.54 6.38
N THR A 113 -0.20 -6.47 5.51
CA THR A 113 -0.12 -6.27 4.05
C THR A 113 -0.45 -7.57 3.35
N ALA A 114 -1.09 -7.50 2.19
CA ALA A 114 -1.22 -8.68 1.34
C ALA A 114 0.15 -9.03 0.74
N GLN A 115 0.37 -10.31 0.46
CA GLN A 115 1.54 -10.83 -0.25
C GLN A 115 1.11 -11.62 -1.49
N PRO A 116 1.93 -11.62 -2.56
CA PRO A 116 3.17 -10.84 -2.73
C PRO A 116 2.91 -9.34 -2.91
N SER A 117 3.96 -8.52 -2.77
CA SER A 117 3.91 -7.10 -3.17
C SER A 117 3.57 -6.95 -4.65
N ILE A 118 3.02 -5.79 -5.03
CA ILE A 118 2.55 -5.53 -6.38
C ILE A 118 3.39 -4.46 -7.07
N SER A 119 3.80 -4.72 -8.31
CA SER A 119 4.50 -3.74 -9.13
C SER A 119 3.54 -2.75 -9.79
N PHE A 120 4.02 -1.55 -10.09
CA PHE A 120 3.22 -0.57 -10.85
C PHE A 120 2.80 -1.08 -12.23
N MET A 121 3.61 -1.95 -12.86
CA MET A 121 3.26 -2.56 -14.14
C MET A 121 2.14 -3.60 -13.97
N GLU A 122 2.12 -4.37 -12.89
CA GLU A 122 1.02 -5.27 -12.58
C GLU A 122 -0.28 -4.51 -12.32
N ILE A 123 -0.22 -3.40 -11.56
CA ILE A 123 -1.38 -2.50 -11.38
C ILE A 123 -1.90 -2.06 -12.76
N ALA A 124 -1.00 -1.56 -13.63
CA ALA A 124 -1.38 -1.12 -14.97
C ALA A 124 -2.00 -2.25 -15.80
N ASN A 125 -1.49 -3.49 -15.70
CA ASN A 125 -2.01 -4.65 -16.42
C ASN A 125 -3.39 -5.08 -15.92
N VAL A 126 -3.61 -5.10 -14.59
CA VAL A 126 -4.90 -5.40 -13.96
C VAL A 126 -5.95 -4.38 -14.42
N LEU A 127 -5.63 -3.09 -14.29
CA LEU A 127 -6.54 -2.03 -14.71
C LEU A 127 -6.78 -2.04 -16.22
N ARG A 128 -5.77 -2.36 -17.03
CA ARG A 128 -5.93 -2.44 -18.49
C ARG A 128 -6.84 -3.59 -18.90
N LYS A 129 -6.76 -4.73 -18.22
CA LYS A 129 -7.62 -5.89 -18.49
C LYS A 129 -9.09 -5.53 -18.29
N GLU A 130 -9.39 -4.80 -17.21
CA GLU A 130 -10.76 -4.42 -16.86
C GLU A 130 -11.27 -3.19 -17.61
N PHE A 131 -10.49 -2.10 -17.60
CA PHE A 131 -10.91 -0.78 -18.07
C PHE A 131 -10.46 -0.46 -19.50
N GLY A 132 -9.51 -1.22 -20.06
CA GLY A 132 -9.08 -1.07 -21.45
C GLY A 132 -10.23 -1.21 -22.46
N PRO A 133 -11.05 -2.27 -22.38
CA PRO A 133 -12.26 -2.42 -23.19
C PRO A 133 -13.30 -1.30 -22.98
N GLN A 134 -13.27 -0.65 -21.81
CA GLN A 134 -14.17 0.45 -21.45
C GLN A 134 -13.67 1.83 -21.93
N GLY A 135 -12.57 1.88 -22.69
CA GLY A 135 -12.03 3.09 -23.31
C GLY A 135 -11.04 3.87 -22.44
N TYR A 136 -10.47 3.25 -21.40
CA TYR A 136 -9.38 3.84 -20.62
C TYR A 136 -8.02 3.50 -21.25
N TYR A 137 -7.14 4.49 -21.28
CA TYR A 137 -5.75 4.34 -21.73
C TYR A 137 -4.85 4.19 -20.51
N LEU A 138 -4.32 2.98 -20.33
CA LEU A 138 -3.46 2.62 -19.19
C LEU A 138 -2.02 2.43 -19.68
N PRO A 139 -1.00 2.87 -18.91
CA PRO A 139 0.41 2.72 -19.27
C PRO A 139 0.77 1.28 -19.64
N ARG A 140 1.62 1.14 -20.66
CA ARG A 140 2.11 -0.15 -21.19
C ARG A 140 3.61 -0.36 -21.03
N PHE A 141 4.33 0.73 -20.77
CA PHE A 141 5.78 0.73 -20.75
C PHE A 141 6.29 1.12 -19.38
N GLN A 142 7.46 0.58 -19.03
CA GLN A 142 8.21 1.06 -17.89
C GLN A 142 9.09 2.25 -18.32
N VAL A 143 9.17 3.28 -17.50
CA VAL A 143 10.08 4.41 -17.72
C VAL A 143 11.51 3.92 -17.52
N PRO A 144 12.42 4.08 -18.50
CA PRO A 144 13.83 3.79 -18.30
C PRO A 144 14.42 4.64 -17.16
N TYR A 145 15.30 4.05 -16.35
CA TYR A 145 15.90 4.73 -15.19
C TYR A 145 16.48 6.11 -15.55
N ALA A 146 17.20 6.24 -16.67
CA ALA A 146 17.81 7.50 -17.11
C ALA A 146 16.79 8.64 -17.31
N VAL A 147 15.59 8.31 -17.83
CA VAL A 147 14.52 9.30 -18.07
C VAL A 147 13.93 9.74 -16.74
N LEU A 148 13.64 8.78 -15.84
CA LEU A 148 13.15 9.09 -14.50
C LEU A 148 14.18 9.89 -13.68
N TRP A 149 15.46 9.56 -13.85
CA TRP A 149 16.58 10.26 -13.24
C TRP A 149 16.63 11.72 -13.66
N LEU A 150 16.52 11.99 -14.97
CA LEU A 150 16.47 13.36 -15.49
C LEU A 150 15.24 14.12 -14.99
N TYR A 151 14.08 13.45 -14.91
CA TYR A 151 12.84 14.06 -14.45
C TYR A 151 12.89 14.44 -12.95
N SER A 152 13.64 13.69 -12.13
CA SER A 152 13.79 13.94 -10.70
C SER A 152 14.43 15.27 -10.31
N PHE A 153 15.09 15.96 -11.26
CA PHE A 153 15.60 17.31 -11.03
C PHE A 153 14.47 18.35 -10.96
N PHE A 154 13.36 18.09 -11.64
CA PHE A 154 12.23 19.01 -11.79
C PHE A 154 11.04 18.63 -10.91
N ASP A 155 10.91 17.35 -10.55
CA ASP A 155 9.78 16.85 -9.77
C ASP A 155 10.23 16.15 -8.47
N ARG A 156 9.60 16.52 -7.36
CA ARG A 156 9.95 16.00 -6.03
C ARG A 156 9.46 14.56 -5.84
N GLU A 157 8.28 14.21 -6.35
CA GLU A 157 7.76 12.84 -6.23
C GLU A 157 8.65 11.87 -7.03
N ALA A 158 9.08 12.25 -8.23
CA ALA A 158 10.01 11.48 -9.04
C ALA A 158 11.33 11.22 -8.32
N ARG A 159 11.87 12.20 -7.59
CA ARG A 159 13.07 12.03 -6.76
C ARG A 159 12.85 11.07 -5.61
N GLU A 160 11.70 11.12 -4.95
CA GLU A 160 11.34 10.18 -3.89
C GLU A 160 11.07 8.76 -4.45
N LEU A 161 10.62 8.64 -5.70
CA LEU A 161 10.46 7.35 -6.38
C LEU A 161 11.79 6.74 -6.80
N LEU A 162 12.78 7.54 -7.24
CA LEU A 162 14.07 7.05 -7.71
C LEU A 162 14.79 6.14 -6.71
N VAL A 163 14.72 6.48 -5.41
CA VAL A 163 15.34 5.68 -4.34
C VAL A 163 14.68 4.32 -4.13
N ARG A 164 13.55 4.05 -4.79
CA ARG A 164 12.84 2.77 -4.76
C ARG A 164 12.92 2.00 -6.06
N VAL A 165 13.41 2.61 -7.13
CA VAL A 165 13.44 1.98 -8.45
C VAL A 165 14.40 0.80 -8.45
N GLY A 166 13.95 -0.35 -8.93
CA GLY A 166 14.77 -1.55 -8.98
C GLY A 166 14.80 -2.37 -7.69
N HIS A 167 14.18 -1.89 -6.61
CA HIS A 167 14.09 -2.62 -5.36
C HIS A 167 12.78 -3.41 -5.32
N GLN A 168 12.91 -4.72 -5.13
CA GLN A 168 11.78 -5.57 -4.77
C GLN A 168 11.46 -5.39 -3.30
N VAL A 169 10.20 -5.59 -2.94
CA VAL A 169 9.76 -5.41 -1.57
C VAL A 169 9.07 -6.67 -1.10
N HIS A 170 9.71 -7.43 -0.22
CA HIS A 170 9.18 -8.67 0.32
C HIS A 170 8.81 -8.51 1.78
N PHE A 171 7.66 -9.04 2.19
CA PHE A 171 7.19 -8.98 3.56
C PHE A 171 6.92 -10.36 4.13
N ASP A 172 7.26 -10.55 5.39
CA ASP A 172 6.79 -11.69 6.18
C ASP A 172 5.54 -11.28 6.96
N THR A 173 4.41 -11.89 6.61
CA THR A 173 3.10 -11.64 7.24
C THR A 173 2.65 -12.81 8.11
N THR A 174 3.55 -13.76 8.40
CA THR A 174 3.25 -14.98 9.18
C THR A 174 2.69 -14.64 10.56
N LYS A 175 3.14 -13.56 11.20
CA LYS A 175 2.62 -13.14 12.52
C LYS A 175 1.14 -12.75 12.45
N ALA A 176 0.73 -11.99 11.43
CA ALA A 176 -0.69 -11.63 11.23
C ALA A 176 -1.56 -12.86 10.96
N GLU A 177 -1.05 -13.85 10.23
CA GLU A 177 -1.76 -15.10 9.97
C GLU A 177 -1.88 -15.97 11.22
N THR A 178 -0.81 -16.11 11.99
CA THR A 178 -0.74 -17.02 13.16
C THR A 178 -1.42 -16.45 14.40
N LEU A 179 -1.24 -15.17 14.70
CA LEU A 179 -1.84 -14.52 15.87
C LEU A 179 -3.31 -14.17 15.60
N LEU A 180 -3.60 -13.53 14.47
CA LEU A 180 -4.92 -12.99 14.17
C LEU A 180 -5.75 -13.87 13.22
N GLY A 181 -5.22 -14.98 12.70
CA GLY A 181 -5.94 -15.81 11.73
C GLY A 181 -6.32 -15.03 10.48
N MET A 182 -5.47 -14.08 10.06
CA MET A 182 -5.74 -13.22 8.91
C MET A 182 -5.73 -14.01 7.60
N LYS A 183 -6.63 -13.61 6.70
CA LYS A 183 -6.62 -14.01 5.29
C LYS A 183 -6.83 -12.73 4.50
N PHE A 184 -5.80 -12.30 3.81
CA PHE A 184 -5.82 -11.05 3.05
C PHE A 184 -6.66 -11.21 1.79
N MET A 185 -7.35 -10.14 1.41
CA MET A 185 -8.04 -10.05 0.14
C MET A 185 -7.04 -10.01 -1.02
N ASP A 186 -7.45 -10.50 -2.19
CA ASP A 186 -6.64 -10.35 -3.41
C ASP A 186 -6.48 -8.86 -3.75
N PRO A 187 -5.26 -8.30 -3.75
CA PRO A 187 -5.02 -6.90 -4.06
C PRO A 187 -5.58 -6.49 -5.43
N LYS A 188 -5.62 -7.41 -6.39
CA LYS A 188 -6.13 -7.15 -7.75
C LYS A 188 -7.62 -6.84 -7.75
N GLN A 189 -8.39 -7.52 -6.90
CA GLN A 189 -9.81 -7.22 -6.74
C GLN A 189 -9.99 -5.84 -6.12
N SER A 190 -9.27 -5.54 -5.05
CA SER A 190 -9.31 -4.23 -4.38
C SER A 190 -8.94 -3.08 -5.32
N LEU A 191 -7.96 -3.27 -6.21
CA LEU A 191 -7.61 -2.30 -7.26
C LEU A 191 -8.79 -1.99 -8.18
N ILE A 192 -9.49 -3.03 -8.64
CA ILE A 192 -10.62 -2.88 -9.56
C ILE A 192 -11.77 -2.16 -8.86
N GLU A 193 -12.12 -2.59 -7.65
CA GLU A 193 -13.17 -1.96 -6.84
C GLU A 193 -12.85 -0.48 -6.56
N MET A 194 -11.61 -0.18 -6.20
CA MET A 194 -11.15 1.19 -5.99
C MET A 194 -11.22 2.03 -7.27
N ALA A 195 -10.82 1.48 -8.42
CA ALA A 195 -10.90 2.18 -9.70
C ALA A 195 -12.35 2.52 -10.06
N TYR A 196 -13.27 1.59 -9.86
CA TYR A 196 -14.70 1.84 -10.02
C TYR A 196 -15.18 2.96 -9.09
N ASP A 197 -14.84 2.92 -7.80
CA ASP A 197 -15.22 3.94 -6.84
C ASP A 197 -14.69 5.34 -7.22
N VAL A 198 -13.45 5.43 -7.68
CA VAL A 198 -12.83 6.69 -8.14
C VAL A 198 -13.57 7.26 -9.35
N ILE A 199 -14.01 6.41 -10.28
CA ILE A 199 -14.80 6.82 -11.45
C ILE A 199 -16.22 7.24 -11.04
N GLU A 200 -16.90 6.45 -10.20
CA GLU A 200 -18.28 6.71 -9.77
C GLU A 200 -18.40 7.96 -8.90
N ARG A 201 -17.40 8.24 -8.07
CA ARG A 201 -17.32 9.46 -7.25
C ARG A 201 -16.88 10.70 -8.05
N GLY A 202 -16.69 10.58 -9.36
CA GLY A 202 -16.32 11.69 -10.24
C GLY A 202 -14.88 12.20 -10.05
N MET A 203 -14.02 11.42 -9.39
CA MET A 203 -12.61 11.77 -9.21
C MET A 203 -11.79 11.49 -10.49
N ALA A 204 -12.23 10.53 -11.31
CA ALA A 204 -11.73 10.27 -12.67
C ALA A 204 -12.89 10.37 -13.68
N PRO A 205 -12.60 10.74 -14.95
CA PRO A 205 -13.64 10.94 -15.96
C PRO A 205 -14.26 9.61 -16.41
N LYS A 206 -15.59 9.56 -16.51
CA LYS A 206 -16.31 8.46 -17.17
C LYS A 206 -16.05 8.50 -18.68
N ARG A 207 -15.36 7.50 -19.22
CA ARG A 207 -15.11 7.35 -20.67
C ARG A 207 -16.39 6.94 -21.39
N ARG A 208 -16.50 7.23 -22.69
CA ARG A 208 -17.70 6.92 -23.50
C ARG A 208 -18.08 5.42 -23.48
N GLY A 209 -17.09 4.52 -23.36
CA GLY A 209 -17.29 3.07 -23.30
C GLY A 209 -17.44 2.50 -21.88
N TYR A 210 -17.50 3.35 -20.86
CA TYR A 210 -17.63 2.92 -19.47
C TYR A 210 -19.04 2.39 -19.19
N HIS A 211 -19.13 1.14 -18.71
CA HIS A 211 -20.40 0.45 -18.48
C HIS A 211 -20.76 0.30 -17.00
N GLY A 212 -20.04 0.96 -16.09
CA GLY A 212 -20.28 0.85 -14.65
C GLY A 212 -19.68 -0.40 -14.03
N ARG A 213 -19.79 -0.47 -12.70
CA ARG A 213 -19.35 -1.62 -11.90
C ARG A 213 -20.21 -2.84 -12.25
N PRO A 214 -19.62 -4.02 -12.52
CA PRO A 214 -20.39 -5.24 -12.67
C PRO A 214 -21.13 -5.54 -11.37
N PRO A 215 -22.33 -6.16 -11.44
CA PRO A 215 -23.08 -6.54 -10.25
C PRO A 215 -22.20 -7.46 -9.38
N SER A 216 -22.03 -7.12 -8.10
CA SER A 216 -21.20 -7.94 -7.22
C SER A 216 -21.93 -9.23 -6.86
N SER A 217 -21.19 -10.31 -6.59
CA SER A 217 -21.78 -11.56 -6.06
C SER A 217 -22.47 -11.36 -4.70
N THR A 218 -22.21 -10.25 -4.03
CA THR A 218 -22.83 -9.83 -2.76
C THR A 218 -24.16 -9.07 -2.94
N ASP A 219 -24.47 -8.58 -4.13
CA ASP A 219 -25.74 -7.89 -4.42
C ASP A 219 -26.87 -8.87 -4.78
N ALA A 220 -26.60 -10.18 -4.75
CA ALA A 220 -27.53 -11.25 -5.11
C ALA A 220 -28.19 -11.96 -3.90
N HIS A 221 -28.03 -11.42 -2.68
CA HIS A 221 -28.61 -11.98 -1.45
C HIS A 221 -29.37 -10.93 -0.63
#